data_AF-A0A315AWL1-F1
#
_entry.id   AF-A0A315AWL1-F1
#
_cell.length_a   1.000
_cell.length_b   1.000
_cell.length_c   1.000
_cell.angle_alpha   90.00
_cell.angle_beta   90.00
_cell.angle_gamma   90.00
#
_symmetry.space_group_name_H-M   'P 1'
#
loop_
_entity.id
_entity.type
_entity.pdbx_description
1 polymer ?
#
loop_
_entity_poly.entity_id
_entity_poly.type
_entity_poly.pdbx_seq_one_letter_code
_entity_poly.pdbx_strand_id
1 'polypeptide(L)'
;MRKYENQIIGGTRVDIQGEKLTREFLQRYCDYVGDKRTPLHQQHDMSRKTAGFIENVRLIPDTEIHGEWRLIGDVSVEEGDVEDVLGGFSISGMEELRKSSTATALIYLPFPHYNDEQLVAELCSDADLTVGKWIKKGAEPIAWAVLGSVIAFAVTPIWDDIYKRKIAPRLDALIKNYREPLNAKGVKIELVQIVLFKDAEVEVRIVPTKGDQVTCLKTEIVHSGLQKVVEFLQADVKANSVGVKRIVIFYDEGKAAYGLHRVEYGDGHVEHVV
;
A
#
# COMPACT_ATOMS: atom_id res chain seq x y z
N MET A 1 11.46 15.89 -19.16
CA MET A 1 10.10 15.39 -18.87
C MET A 1 9.26 15.47 -20.13
N ARG A 2 8.74 14.35 -20.60
CA ARG A 2 7.85 14.23 -21.78
C ARG A 2 6.43 13.97 -21.30
N LYS A 3 5.42 14.62 -21.87
CA LYS A 3 4.00 14.44 -21.52
C LYS A 3 3.26 13.70 -22.64
N TYR A 4 2.45 12.73 -22.26
CA TYR A 4 1.62 11.89 -23.13
C TYR A 4 0.18 11.95 -22.63
N GLU A 5 -0.74 12.41 -23.45
CA GLU A 5 -2.14 12.60 -23.02
C GLU A 5 -2.96 11.34 -23.27
N ASN A 6 -3.98 11.12 -22.42
CA ASN A 6 -4.99 10.08 -22.63
C ASN A 6 -4.45 8.64 -22.78
N GLN A 7 -3.37 8.33 -22.08
CA GLN A 7 -2.76 7.00 -22.11
C GLN A 7 -3.63 6.01 -21.33
N ILE A 8 -3.71 4.77 -21.82
CA ILE A 8 -4.39 3.68 -21.10
C ILE A 8 -3.46 3.21 -19.99
N ILE A 9 -3.94 3.33 -18.75
CA ILE A 9 -3.18 2.97 -17.54
C ILE A 9 -3.82 1.79 -16.79
N GLY A 10 -4.94 1.27 -17.30
CA GLY A 10 -5.59 0.07 -16.79
C GLY A 10 -7.01 -0.10 -17.34
N GLY A 11 -7.76 -1.03 -16.77
CA GLY A 11 -9.14 -1.28 -17.19
C GLY A 11 -9.78 -2.49 -16.51
N THR A 12 -11.02 -2.76 -16.90
CA THR A 12 -11.83 -3.87 -16.36
C THR A 12 -11.57 -5.20 -17.06
N ARG A 13 -10.78 -5.21 -18.16
CA ARG A 13 -10.37 -6.46 -18.81
C ARG A 13 -9.60 -7.34 -17.84
N VAL A 14 -9.74 -8.66 -17.99
CA VAL A 14 -8.94 -9.63 -17.23
C VAL A 14 -7.46 -9.40 -17.53
N ASP A 15 -6.64 -9.30 -16.49
CA ASP A 15 -5.20 -9.14 -16.68
C ASP A 15 -4.49 -10.49 -16.92
N ILE A 16 -3.17 -10.44 -17.10
CA ILE A 16 -2.35 -11.63 -17.34
C ILE A 16 -2.37 -12.65 -16.18
N GLN A 17 -2.83 -12.24 -14.99
CA GLN A 17 -2.92 -13.09 -13.81
C GLN A 17 -4.30 -13.72 -13.66
N GLY A 18 -5.30 -13.20 -14.38
CA GLY A 18 -6.69 -13.59 -14.20
C GLY A 18 -7.48 -12.64 -13.28
N GLU A 19 -6.89 -11.53 -12.82
CA GLU A 19 -7.59 -10.54 -12.00
C GLU A 19 -8.46 -9.63 -12.89
N LYS A 20 -9.76 -9.59 -12.57
CA LYS A 20 -10.73 -8.69 -13.19
C LYS A 20 -11.12 -7.58 -12.21
N LEU A 21 -10.90 -6.33 -12.61
CA LEU A 21 -11.35 -5.18 -11.83
C LEU A 21 -12.77 -4.81 -12.20
N THR A 22 -13.53 -4.31 -11.22
CA THR A 22 -14.86 -3.77 -11.45
C THR A 22 -14.78 -2.32 -11.90
N ARG A 23 -15.81 -1.87 -12.62
CA ARG A 23 -15.93 -0.46 -12.99
C ARG A 23 -16.03 0.41 -11.73
N GLU A 24 -16.74 -0.06 -10.72
CA GLU A 24 -16.96 0.62 -9.45
C GLU A 24 -15.64 0.84 -8.71
N PHE A 25 -14.76 -0.16 -8.68
CA PHE A 25 -13.41 -0.02 -8.11
C PHE A 25 -12.62 1.06 -8.85
N LEU A 26 -12.59 1.01 -10.19
CA LEU A 26 -11.85 1.99 -10.98
C LEU A 26 -12.44 3.40 -10.86
N GLN A 27 -13.75 3.54 -10.68
CA GLN A 27 -14.40 4.82 -10.44
C GLN A 27 -13.97 5.39 -9.09
N ARG A 28 -14.01 4.58 -8.02
CA ARG A 28 -13.49 5.00 -6.70
C ARG A 28 -12.03 5.39 -6.76
N TYR A 29 -11.23 4.68 -7.56
CA TYR A 29 -9.84 5.05 -7.81
C TYR A 29 -9.76 6.45 -8.44
N CYS A 30 -10.51 6.72 -9.52
CA CYS A 30 -10.57 8.05 -10.15
C CYS A 30 -10.96 9.14 -9.13
N ASP A 31 -11.97 8.89 -8.31
CA ASP A 31 -12.45 9.85 -7.32
C ASP A 31 -11.40 10.12 -6.22
N TYR A 32 -10.64 9.08 -5.84
CA TYR A 32 -9.57 9.18 -4.85
C TYR A 32 -8.37 10.01 -5.35
N VAL A 33 -7.91 9.73 -6.57
CA VAL A 33 -6.82 10.51 -7.17
C VAL A 33 -7.30 11.91 -7.57
N GLY A 34 -8.51 12.05 -8.11
CA GLY A 34 -9.07 13.32 -8.58
C GLY A 34 -8.09 14.07 -9.48
N ASP A 35 -7.91 15.37 -9.21
CA ASP A 35 -6.96 16.23 -9.93
C ASP A 35 -5.52 16.14 -9.38
N LYS A 36 -5.25 15.20 -8.47
CA LYS A 36 -3.94 15.09 -7.82
C LYS A 36 -2.95 14.40 -8.76
N ARG A 37 -1.70 14.87 -8.68
CA ARG A 37 -0.56 14.15 -9.19
C ARG A 37 -0.35 12.84 -8.43
N THR A 38 -0.31 11.74 -9.18
CA THR A 38 -0.08 10.40 -8.65
C THR A 38 1.26 9.87 -9.15
N PRO A 39 2.16 9.41 -8.27
CA PRO A 39 3.45 8.87 -8.71
C PRO A 39 3.28 7.63 -9.60
N LEU A 40 4.10 7.54 -10.63
CA LEU A 40 4.14 6.42 -11.57
C LEU A 40 5.09 5.36 -11.03
N HIS A 41 4.55 4.49 -10.18
CA HIS A 41 5.27 3.36 -9.59
C HIS A 41 5.47 2.25 -10.61
N GLN A 42 6.67 1.66 -10.62
CA GLN A 42 6.97 0.53 -11.47
C GLN A 42 6.95 -0.78 -10.65
N GLN A 43 6.20 -1.76 -11.14
CA GLN A 43 6.18 -3.17 -10.69
C GLN A 43 5.78 -3.38 -9.22
N HIS A 44 5.10 -2.41 -8.59
CA HIS A 44 4.90 -2.33 -7.13
C HIS A 44 6.19 -2.40 -6.31
N ASP A 45 7.34 -2.18 -6.95
CA ASP A 45 8.64 -2.17 -6.30
C ASP A 45 8.91 -0.76 -5.75
N MET A 46 8.53 -0.56 -4.50
CA MET A 46 8.69 0.71 -3.79
C MET A 46 10.16 1.05 -3.52
N SER A 47 11.11 0.15 -3.81
CA SER A 47 12.53 0.45 -3.75
C SER A 47 13.02 1.28 -4.94
N ARG A 48 12.33 1.19 -6.08
CA ARG A 48 12.72 1.88 -7.31
C ARG A 48 12.23 3.32 -7.34
N LYS A 49 13.02 4.19 -7.95
CA LYS A 49 12.61 5.55 -8.26
C LYS A 49 11.34 5.55 -9.10
N THR A 50 10.47 6.51 -8.84
CA THR A 50 9.28 6.73 -9.67
C THR A 50 9.71 7.19 -11.06
N ALA A 51 9.11 6.64 -12.11
CA ALA A 51 9.46 6.98 -13.49
C ALA A 51 8.79 8.27 -14.00
N GLY A 52 7.95 8.88 -13.16
CA GLY A 52 7.18 10.07 -13.47
C GLY A 52 5.89 10.12 -12.68
N PHE A 53 4.83 10.66 -13.30
CA PHE A 53 3.53 10.81 -12.65
C PHE A 53 2.35 10.75 -13.64
N ILE A 54 1.17 10.49 -13.07
CA ILE A 54 -0.11 10.44 -13.75
C ILE A 54 -1.02 11.54 -13.19
N GLU A 55 -1.71 12.24 -14.08
CA GLU A 55 -2.71 13.27 -13.79
C GLU A 55 -3.98 13.03 -14.63
N ASN A 56 -5.07 13.75 -14.35
CA ASN A 56 -6.31 13.75 -15.16
C ASN A 56 -6.91 12.34 -15.40
N VAL A 57 -6.86 11.51 -14.36
CA VAL A 57 -7.30 10.11 -14.41
C VAL A 57 -8.83 10.06 -14.54
N ARG A 58 -9.32 9.26 -15.48
CA ARG A 58 -10.75 9.09 -15.73
C ARG A 58 -11.07 7.75 -16.39
N LEU A 59 -12.32 7.34 -16.24
CA LEU A 59 -12.87 6.16 -16.89
C LEU A 59 -13.55 6.51 -18.21
N ILE A 60 -13.28 5.72 -19.24
CA ILE A 60 -14.01 5.76 -20.51
C ILE A 60 -14.50 4.36 -20.91
N PRO A 61 -15.60 4.24 -21.66
CA PRO A 61 -15.99 2.97 -22.24
C PRO A 61 -14.89 2.42 -23.15
N ASP A 62 -14.69 1.10 -23.12
CA ASP A 62 -13.79 0.43 -24.05
C ASP A 62 -14.45 0.34 -25.43
N THR A 63 -13.79 0.87 -26.45
CA THR A 63 -14.32 0.93 -27.82
C THR A 63 -14.21 -0.40 -28.56
N GLU A 64 -13.37 -1.33 -28.08
CA GLU A 64 -13.15 -2.63 -28.73
C GLU A 64 -13.99 -3.75 -28.09
N ILE A 65 -14.30 -3.65 -26.79
CA ILE A 65 -15.05 -4.69 -26.06
C ILE A 65 -16.24 -4.07 -25.34
N HIS A 66 -17.44 -4.39 -25.82
CA HIS A 66 -18.68 -3.91 -25.23
C HIS A 66 -18.82 -4.31 -23.75
N GLY A 67 -19.12 -3.34 -22.90
CA GLY A 67 -19.29 -3.53 -21.45
C GLY A 67 -18.01 -3.43 -20.62
N GLU A 68 -16.84 -3.35 -21.27
CA GLU A 68 -15.56 -3.09 -20.60
C GLU A 68 -15.26 -1.59 -20.53
N TRP A 69 -14.37 -1.22 -19.62
CA TRP A 69 -13.96 0.16 -19.35
C TRP A 69 -12.44 0.27 -19.32
N ARG A 70 -11.92 1.41 -19.80
CA ARG A 70 -10.51 1.78 -19.74
C ARG A 70 -10.32 2.89 -18.72
N LEU A 71 -9.30 2.73 -17.89
CA LEU A 71 -8.76 3.82 -17.08
C LEU A 71 -7.71 4.54 -17.91
N ILE A 72 -7.92 5.83 -18.15
CA ILE A 72 -6.98 6.66 -18.91
C ILE A 72 -6.47 7.82 -18.05
N GLY A 73 -5.28 8.32 -18.35
CA GLY A 73 -4.69 9.48 -17.69
C GLY A 73 -3.61 10.15 -18.54
N ASP A 74 -3.23 11.35 -18.14
CA ASP A 74 -2.08 12.05 -18.71
C ASP A 74 -0.83 11.60 -17.98
N VAL A 75 0.16 11.12 -18.74
CA VAL A 75 1.38 10.52 -18.20
C VAL A 75 2.55 11.44 -18.51
N SER A 76 3.25 11.87 -17.46
CA SER A 76 4.52 12.56 -17.58
C SER A 76 5.65 11.62 -17.20
N VAL A 77 6.61 11.43 -18.10
CA VAL A 77 7.76 10.54 -17.91
C VAL A 77 9.03 11.37 -17.73
N GLU A 78 9.80 11.05 -16.71
CA GLU A 78 11.10 11.68 -16.44
C GLU A 78 12.18 11.10 -17.37
N GLU A 79 12.28 9.77 -17.44
CA GLU A 79 13.26 9.03 -18.24
C GLU A 79 12.63 7.75 -18.84
N GLY A 80 13.12 7.32 -20.01
CA GLY A 80 12.59 6.16 -20.73
C GLY A 80 11.37 6.47 -21.61
N ASP A 81 10.87 5.46 -22.31
CA ASP A 81 9.71 5.56 -23.20
C ASP A 81 8.41 5.18 -22.47
N VAL A 82 7.29 5.79 -22.88
CA VAL A 82 6.02 5.69 -22.14
C VAL A 82 5.49 4.26 -22.10
N GLU A 83 5.73 3.49 -23.16
CA GLU A 83 5.34 2.09 -23.28
C GLU A 83 6.03 1.21 -22.23
N ASP A 84 7.34 1.39 -22.03
CA ASP A 84 8.12 0.63 -21.04
C ASP A 84 7.67 0.98 -19.62
N VAL A 85 7.44 2.26 -19.36
CA VAL A 85 7.04 2.74 -18.04
C VAL A 85 5.63 2.27 -17.69
N LEU A 86 4.69 2.36 -18.64
CA LEU A 86 3.31 1.88 -18.44
C LEU A 86 3.22 0.35 -18.41
N GLY A 87 4.07 -0.35 -19.16
CA GLY A 87 4.17 -1.80 -19.08
C GLY A 87 4.57 -2.30 -17.68
N GLY A 88 5.28 -1.48 -16.91
CA GLY A 88 5.57 -1.73 -15.50
C GLY A 88 4.55 -1.14 -14.52
N PHE A 89 3.64 -0.27 -14.95
CA PHE A 89 2.69 0.37 -14.05
C PHE A 89 1.56 -0.59 -13.64
N SER A 90 1.11 -0.45 -12.40
CA SER A 90 0.00 -1.21 -11.88
C SER A 90 -0.84 -0.40 -10.92
N ILE A 91 -2.16 -0.53 -11.06
CA ILE A 91 -3.13 0.08 -10.13
C ILE A 91 -3.10 -0.72 -8.82
N SER A 92 -2.88 -0.03 -7.71
CA SER A 92 -3.02 -0.59 -6.36
C SER A 92 -4.23 -0.03 -5.63
N GLY A 93 -4.94 -0.87 -4.87
CA GLY A 93 -6.01 -0.42 -3.99
C GLY A 93 -6.46 -1.46 -2.97
N MET A 94 -7.30 -1.04 -2.03
CA MET A 94 -7.94 -1.92 -1.05
C MET A 94 -9.44 -1.99 -1.28
N GLU A 95 -10.02 -3.18 -1.15
CA GLU A 95 -11.48 -3.37 -1.15
C GLU A 95 -11.88 -4.30 0.00
N GLU A 96 -12.80 -3.87 0.85
CA GLU A 96 -13.30 -4.70 1.95
C GLU A 96 -14.13 -5.87 1.39
N LEU A 97 -13.80 -7.10 1.80
CA LEU A 97 -14.63 -8.30 1.56
C LEU A 97 -15.65 -8.47 2.69
N ARG A 98 -15.18 -8.24 3.92
CA ARG A 98 -15.99 -8.24 5.13
C ARG A 98 -15.56 -7.09 6.00
N LYS A 99 -16.49 -6.15 6.22
CA LYS A 99 -16.35 -5.09 7.21
C LYS A 99 -16.82 -5.58 8.57
N SER A 100 -16.01 -5.38 9.60
CA SER A 100 -16.46 -5.52 10.99
C SER A 100 -16.60 -4.14 11.63
N SER A 101 -17.73 -3.89 12.30
CA SER A 101 -17.96 -2.66 13.05
C SER A 101 -17.14 -2.58 14.35
N THR A 102 -16.58 -3.70 14.81
CA THR A 102 -15.72 -3.78 16.01
C THR A 102 -14.25 -3.99 15.65
N ALA A 103 -13.89 -3.85 14.37
CA ALA A 103 -12.54 -4.14 13.90
C ALA A 103 -11.48 -3.32 14.64
N THR A 104 -10.50 -4.00 15.21
CA THR A 104 -9.29 -3.40 15.78
C THR A 104 -8.09 -3.57 14.85
N ALA A 105 -8.24 -4.39 13.83
CA ALA A 105 -7.22 -4.68 12.84
C ALA A 105 -7.82 -5.00 11.46
N LEU A 106 -6.94 -5.03 10.46
CA LEU A 106 -7.24 -5.32 9.07
C LEU A 106 -6.23 -6.31 8.51
N ILE A 107 -6.70 -7.15 7.60
CA ILE A 107 -5.88 -7.96 6.70
C ILE A 107 -6.41 -7.83 5.26
N TYR A 108 -5.53 -7.47 4.33
CA TYR A 108 -5.84 -7.45 2.90
C TYR A 108 -4.98 -8.50 2.19
N LEU A 109 -5.63 -9.46 1.53
CA LEU A 109 -4.98 -10.55 0.82
C LEU A 109 -4.73 -10.14 -0.64
N PRO A 110 -3.60 -10.53 -1.25
CA PRO A 110 -3.36 -10.30 -2.68
C PRO A 110 -4.12 -11.33 -3.54
N PHE A 111 -4.29 -11.04 -4.83
CA PHE A 111 -4.72 -12.06 -5.79
C PHE A 111 -3.66 -13.18 -5.91
N PRO A 112 -4.04 -14.46 -6.09
CA PRO A 112 -5.40 -15.00 -6.11
C PRO A 112 -5.96 -15.34 -4.72
N HIS A 113 -5.22 -15.10 -3.64
CA HIS A 113 -5.52 -15.59 -2.30
C HIS A 113 -6.82 -15.05 -1.69
N TYR A 114 -7.27 -13.86 -2.08
CA TYR A 114 -8.59 -13.38 -1.65
C TYR A 114 -9.76 -14.15 -2.28
N ASN A 115 -9.52 -15.03 -3.26
CA ASN A 115 -10.51 -15.96 -3.83
C ASN A 115 -10.47 -17.36 -3.16
N ASP A 116 -9.54 -17.59 -2.21
CA ASP A 116 -9.49 -18.82 -1.43
C ASP A 116 -10.58 -18.79 -0.35
N GLU A 117 -11.74 -19.37 -0.64
CA GLU A 117 -12.91 -19.33 0.23
C GLU A 117 -12.62 -19.87 1.63
N GLN A 118 -11.80 -20.91 1.75
CA GLN A 118 -11.43 -21.48 3.04
C GLN A 118 -10.59 -20.49 3.86
N LEU A 119 -9.54 -19.92 3.25
CA LEU A 119 -8.71 -18.93 3.92
C LEU A 119 -9.52 -17.70 4.34
N VAL A 120 -10.37 -17.19 3.45
CA VAL A 120 -11.21 -16.02 3.73
C VAL A 120 -12.19 -16.33 4.86
N ALA A 121 -12.82 -17.51 4.88
CA ALA A 121 -13.73 -17.90 5.95
C ALA A 121 -13.01 -18.02 7.30
N GLU A 122 -11.81 -18.60 7.33
CA GLU A 122 -10.97 -18.70 8.52
C GLU A 122 -10.62 -17.32 9.08
N LEU A 123 -10.20 -16.37 8.23
CA LEU A 123 -9.92 -14.99 8.64
C LEU A 123 -11.18 -14.26 9.11
N CYS A 124 -12.31 -14.49 8.43
CA CYS A 124 -13.59 -13.90 8.80
C CYS A 124 -14.19 -14.49 10.10
N SER A 125 -13.61 -15.54 10.67
CA SER A 125 -14.01 -16.03 11.99
C SER A 125 -13.55 -15.12 13.14
N ASP A 126 -12.49 -14.32 12.94
CA ASP A 126 -12.10 -13.26 13.87
C ASP A 126 -13.05 -12.06 13.70
N ALA A 127 -13.87 -11.78 14.71
CA ALA A 127 -14.84 -10.69 14.70
C ALA A 127 -14.17 -9.32 14.76
N ASP A 128 -12.94 -9.22 15.26
CA ASP A 128 -12.20 -7.96 15.42
C ASP A 128 -11.24 -7.70 14.24
N LEU A 129 -11.41 -8.44 13.14
CA LEU A 129 -10.61 -8.35 11.93
C LEU A 129 -11.48 -7.95 10.72
N THR A 130 -11.10 -6.86 10.07
CA THR A 130 -11.59 -6.55 8.72
C THR A 130 -10.76 -7.32 7.70
N VAL A 131 -11.43 -8.00 6.76
CA VAL A 131 -10.77 -8.79 5.72
C VAL A 131 -11.08 -8.18 4.36
N GLY A 132 -10.09 -8.06 3.49
CA GLY A 132 -10.27 -7.49 2.16
C GLY A 132 -9.28 -7.94 1.10
N LYS A 133 -9.38 -7.32 -0.07
CA LYS A 133 -8.53 -7.50 -1.24
C LYS A 133 -7.44 -6.42 -1.27
N TRP A 134 -6.21 -6.84 -1.46
CA TRP A 134 -5.09 -6.00 -1.87
C TRP A 134 -4.90 -6.13 -3.37
N ILE A 135 -5.51 -5.21 -4.11
CA ILE A 135 -5.54 -5.21 -5.57
C ILE A 135 -4.20 -4.69 -6.07
N LYS A 136 -3.56 -5.43 -6.98
CA LYS A 136 -2.24 -5.14 -7.58
C LYS A 136 -2.21 -5.58 -9.05
N LYS A 137 -3.06 -4.99 -9.89
CA LYS A 137 -3.32 -5.45 -11.27
C LYS A 137 -2.14 -5.21 -12.23
N GLY A 138 -1.53 -6.24 -12.80
CA GLY A 138 -0.51 -6.08 -13.86
C GLY A 138 0.96 -6.15 -13.44
N ALA A 139 1.28 -6.60 -12.21
CA ALA A 139 2.66 -6.85 -11.78
C ALA A 139 2.77 -8.24 -11.15
N GLU A 140 3.84 -9.01 -11.44
CA GLU A 140 4.05 -10.36 -10.88
C GLU A 140 3.67 -10.41 -9.39
N PRO A 141 2.88 -11.41 -8.96
CA PRO A 141 2.33 -11.43 -7.62
C PRO A 141 3.46 -11.78 -6.66
N ILE A 142 4.15 -10.77 -6.15
CA ILE A 142 4.79 -10.93 -4.86
C ILE A 142 3.64 -10.95 -3.86
N ALA A 143 3.24 -12.16 -3.46
CA ALA A 143 2.10 -12.39 -2.59
C ALA A 143 2.39 -11.86 -1.18
N TRP A 144 2.22 -10.57 -0.97
CA TRP A 144 2.22 -9.93 0.34
C TRP A 144 0.79 -9.61 0.74
N ALA A 145 0.34 -10.20 1.83
CA ALA A 145 -0.80 -9.71 2.57
C ALA A 145 -0.39 -8.46 3.35
N VAL A 146 -1.26 -7.45 3.35
CA VAL A 146 -1.10 -6.26 4.18
C VAL A 146 -1.83 -6.50 5.48
N LEU A 147 -1.12 -6.41 6.59
CA LEU A 147 -1.68 -6.48 7.94
C LEU A 147 -1.55 -5.12 8.61
N GLY A 148 -2.57 -4.67 9.33
CA GLY A 148 -2.48 -3.39 10.03
C GLY A 148 -3.43 -3.29 11.21
N SER A 149 -3.21 -2.26 12.04
CA SER A 149 -4.18 -1.86 13.04
C SER A 149 -5.13 -0.81 12.47
N VAL A 150 -6.41 -0.89 12.84
CA VAL A 150 -7.39 0.18 12.56
C VAL A 150 -7.15 1.35 13.51
N ILE A 151 -6.46 1.13 14.63
CA ILE A 151 -6.11 2.18 15.58
C ILE A 151 -4.93 2.98 15.02
N ALA A 152 -5.20 4.23 14.66
CA ALA A 152 -4.16 5.21 14.38
C ALA A 152 -3.61 5.81 15.70
N PHE A 153 -2.36 6.28 15.68
CA PHE A 153 -1.81 7.10 16.76
C PHE A 153 -1.42 8.48 16.25
N ALA A 154 -1.62 9.49 17.08
CA ALA A 154 -1.18 10.85 16.76
C ALA A 154 0.28 11.06 17.16
N VAL A 155 1.04 11.77 16.31
CA VAL A 155 2.42 12.18 16.58
C VAL A 155 2.43 13.23 17.70
N THR A 156 2.43 12.73 18.93
CA THR A 156 2.39 13.49 20.18
C THR A 156 3.38 12.85 21.16
N PRO A 157 3.80 13.51 22.25
CA PRO A 157 4.75 12.92 23.20
C PRO A 157 4.34 11.55 23.78
N ILE A 158 3.05 11.20 23.73
CA ILE A 158 2.51 9.94 24.27
C ILE A 158 2.27 8.86 23.19
N TRP A 159 2.69 9.08 21.94
CA TRP A 159 2.45 8.14 20.85
C TRP A 159 2.98 6.73 21.16
N ASP A 160 4.12 6.68 21.85
CA ASP A 160 4.81 5.47 22.27
C ASP A 160 3.93 4.57 23.17
N ASP A 161 3.27 5.18 24.16
CA ASP A 161 2.36 4.48 25.06
C ASP A 161 1.13 3.92 24.31
N ILE A 162 0.58 4.68 23.36
CA ILE A 162 -0.55 4.22 22.54
C ILE A 162 -0.13 3.01 21.71
N TYR A 163 1.01 3.10 21.03
CA TYR A 163 1.53 2.01 20.22
C TYR A 163 1.73 0.74 21.06
N LYS A 164 2.48 0.85 22.15
CA LYS A 164 2.84 -0.30 23.00
C LYS A 164 1.62 -0.95 23.68
N ARG A 165 0.61 -0.17 24.07
CA ARG A 165 -0.54 -0.69 24.84
C ARG A 165 -1.73 -1.11 23.98
N LYS A 166 -1.90 -0.54 22.79
CA LYS A 166 -3.11 -0.73 21.97
C LYS A 166 -2.82 -1.36 20.61
N ILE A 167 -1.72 -1.00 19.96
CA ILE A 167 -1.44 -1.40 18.58
C ILE A 167 -0.58 -2.66 18.56
N ALA A 168 0.61 -2.62 19.17
CA ALA A 168 1.57 -3.71 19.14
C ALA A 168 0.99 -5.05 19.63
N PRO A 169 0.23 -5.13 20.75
CA PRO A 169 -0.33 -6.40 21.21
C PRO A 169 -1.30 -7.03 20.20
N ARG A 170 -2.06 -6.22 19.47
CA ARG A 170 -2.99 -6.71 18.44
C ARG A 170 -2.23 -7.20 17.21
N LEU A 171 -1.21 -6.46 16.76
CA LEU A 171 -0.35 -6.88 15.65
C LEU A 171 0.39 -8.18 15.98
N ASP A 172 0.98 -8.29 17.18
CA ASP A 172 1.66 -9.49 17.65
C ASP A 172 0.73 -10.72 17.65
N ALA A 173 -0.50 -10.55 18.13
CA ALA A 173 -1.50 -11.63 18.13
C ALA A 173 -1.85 -12.07 16.70
N LEU A 174 -2.02 -11.13 15.77
CA LEU A 174 -2.32 -11.45 14.37
C LEU A 174 -1.16 -12.13 13.67
N ILE A 175 0.06 -11.63 13.85
CA ILE A 175 1.27 -12.25 13.30
C ILE A 175 1.41 -13.68 13.85
N LYS A 176 1.25 -13.86 15.16
CA LYS A 176 1.31 -15.19 15.80
C LYS A 176 0.27 -16.15 15.21
N ASN A 177 -0.95 -15.68 14.98
CA ASN A 177 -2.06 -16.53 14.55
C ASN A 177 -2.05 -16.83 13.04
N TYR A 178 -1.65 -15.87 12.21
CA TYR A 178 -1.85 -15.94 10.76
C TYR A 178 -0.57 -16.04 9.94
N ARG A 179 0.63 -15.80 10.51
CA ARG A 179 1.88 -15.89 9.75
C ARG A 179 2.12 -17.29 9.17
N GLU A 180 2.02 -18.33 9.98
CA GLU A 180 2.26 -19.71 9.51
C GLU A 180 1.20 -20.17 8.48
N PRO A 181 -0.13 -19.99 8.71
CA PRO A 181 -1.15 -20.30 7.71
C PRO A 181 -0.94 -19.57 6.37
N LEU A 182 -0.61 -18.28 6.40
CA LEU A 182 -0.35 -17.49 5.20
C LEU A 182 0.93 -17.95 4.49
N ASN A 183 2.01 -18.18 5.24
CA ASN A 183 3.26 -18.70 4.70
C ASN A 183 3.10 -20.06 4.03
N ALA A 184 2.28 -20.95 4.59
CA ALA A 184 1.98 -22.26 4.01
C ALA A 184 1.30 -22.15 2.64
N LYS A 185 0.58 -21.05 2.38
CA LYS A 185 -0.02 -20.72 1.08
C LYS A 185 0.88 -19.83 0.20
N GLY A 186 2.13 -19.63 0.58
CA GLY A 186 3.09 -18.78 -0.15
C GLY A 186 2.89 -17.28 0.05
N VAL A 187 2.02 -16.86 0.98
CA VAL A 187 1.71 -15.46 1.25
C VAL A 187 2.59 -14.94 2.39
N LYS A 188 3.31 -13.85 2.13
CA LYS A 188 4.13 -13.12 3.10
C LYS A 188 3.33 -11.96 3.71
N ILE A 189 3.85 -11.35 4.77
CA ILE A 189 3.15 -10.28 5.50
C ILE A 189 3.98 -8.99 5.48
N GLU A 190 3.38 -7.90 4.98
CA GLU A 190 3.84 -6.53 5.18
C GLU A 190 2.93 -5.84 6.19
N LEU A 191 3.46 -4.92 7.00
CA LEU A 191 2.62 -4.15 7.93
C LEU A 191 2.29 -2.77 7.38
N VAL A 192 1.08 -2.31 7.69
CA VAL A 192 0.67 -0.91 7.51
C VAL A 192 0.22 -0.35 8.85
N GLN A 193 0.64 0.88 9.13
CA GLN A 193 0.19 1.64 10.28
C GLN A 193 -0.23 3.03 9.83
N ILE A 194 -1.40 3.49 10.28
CA ILE A 194 -1.83 4.87 10.08
C ILE A 194 -1.32 5.72 11.24
N VAL A 195 -0.68 6.84 10.91
CA VAL A 195 -0.18 7.83 11.85
C VAL A 195 -0.91 9.14 11.60
N LEU A 196 -1.47 9.75 12.64
CA LEU A 196 -2.07 11.08 12.54
C LEU A 196 -0.98 12.11 12.76
N PHE A 197 -0.67 12.87 11.72
CA PHE A 197 0.31 13.94 11.77
C PHE A 197 -0.34 15.24 11.30
N LYS A 198 -0.46 16.19 12.22
CA LYS A 198 -1.31 17.39 12.03
C LYS A 198 -2.75 16.96 11.72
N ASP A 199 -3.38 17.57 10.73
CA ASP A 199 -4.76 17.29 10.32
C ASP A 199 -4.84 16.23 9.20
N ALA A 200 -3.81 15.39 9.05
CA ALA A 200 -3.72 14.40 7.99
C ALA A 200 -3.36 12.99 8.51
N GLU A 201 -3.87 11.99 7.80
CA GLU A 201 -3.47 10.60 7.96
C GLU A 201 -2.26 10.30 7.08
N VAL A 202 -1.22 9.73 7.68
CA VAL A 202 0.00 9.27 7.01
C VAL A 202 0.03 7.75 7.06
N GLU A 203 0.09 7.12 5.89
CA GLU A 203 0.26 5.68 5.77
C GLU A 203 1.75 5.32 5.95
N VAL A 204 2.08 4.50 6.94
CA VAL A 204 3.43 3.96 7.13
C VAL A 204 3.44 2.51 6.67
N ARG A 205 4.11 2.22 5.56
CA ARG A 205 4.37 0.86 5.08
C ARG A 205 5.67 0.33 5.66
N ILE A 206 5.59 -0.80 6.32
CA ILE A 206 6.70 -1.45 7.01
C ILE A 206 6.99 -2.75 6.27
N VAL A 207 8.05 -2.71 5.45
CA VAL A 207 8.38 -3.77 4.51
C VAL A 207 9.52 -4.62 5.08
N PRO A 208 9.25 -5.83 5.58
CA PRO A 208 10.27 -6.70 6.13
C PRO A 208 11.08 -7.35 5.00
N THR A 209 12.24 -7.92 5.36
CA THR A 209 12.96 -8.80 4.44
C THR A 209 12.14 -10.05 4.13
N LYS A 210 12.08 -10.41 2.84
CA LYS A 210 11.36 -11.59 2.37
C LYS A 210 11.96 -12.86 2.99
N GLY A 211 11.17 -13.54 3.82
CA GLY A 211 11.55 -14.80 4.46
C GLY A 211 12.03 -14.66 5.90
N ASP A 212 12.32 -13.45 6.37
CA ASP A 212 12.75 -13.18 7.75
C ASP A 212 11.69 -12.40 8.56
N GLN A 213 10.40 -12.61 8.26
CA GLN A 213 9.31 -11.95 8.99
C GLN A 213 9.28 -12.33 10.49
N VAL A 214 9.92 -13.43 10.88
CA VAL A 214 10.07 -13.84 12.29
C VAL A 214 10.88 -12.81 13.08
N THR A 215 11.92 -12.25 12.46
CA THR A 215 12.79 -11.25 13.09
C THR A 215 12.31 -9.84 12.80
N CYS A 216 12.02 -9.56 11.52
CA CYS A 216 11.70 -8.22 11.05
C CYS A 216 10.39 -7.66 11.63
N LEU A 217 9.44 -8.51 12.00
CA LEU A 217 8.13 -8.09 12.51
C LEU A 217 8.03 -8.13 14.05
N LYS A 218 9.15 -8.33 14.76
CA LYS A 218 9.13 -8.22 16.21
C LYS A 218 8.79 -6.78 16.64
N THR A 219 7.98 -6.65 17.68
CA THR A 219 7.45 -5.37 18.14
C THR A 219 8.55 -4.34 18.39
N GLU A 220 9.67 -4.71 19.00
CA GLU A 220 10.79 -3.80 19.28
C GLU A 220 11.47 -3.28 18.01
N ILE A 221 11.54 -4.10 16.96
CA ILE A 221 12.16 -3.74 15.68
C ILE A 221 11.24 -2.79 14.91
N VAL A 222 9.95 -3.14 14.82
CA VAL A 222 8.92 -2.31 14.19
C VAL A 222 8.79 -0.96 14.91
N HIS A 223 8.79 -0.97 16.24
CA HIS A 223 8.73 0.23 17.08
C HIS A 223 9.89 1.19 16.82
N SER A 224 11.12 0.67 16.76
CA SER A 224 12.32 1.47 16.42
C SER A 224 12.19 2.12 15.04
N GLY A 225 11.63 1.40 14.06
CA GLY A 225 11.30 1.95 12.74
C GLY A 225 10.29 3.10 12.80
N LEU A 226 9.20 2.92 13.57
CA LEU A 226 8.18 3.96 13.77
C LEU A 226 8.72 5.19 14.50
N GLN A 227 9.66 5.01 15.43
CA GLN A 227 10.31 6.13 16.09
C GLN A 227 11.05 7.03 15.07
N LYS A 228 11.79 6.42 14.12
CA LYS A 228 12.44 7.18 13.04
C LYS A 228 11.43 7.92 12.15
N VAL A 229 10.27 7.31 11.89
CA VAL A 229 9.19 7.96 11.15
C VAL A 229 8.65 9.18 11.89
N VAL A 230 8.45 9.07 13.20
CA VAL A 230 8.01 10.18 14.05
C VAL A 230 9.05 11.31 14.07
N GLU A 231 10.32 10.97 14.27
CA GLU A 231 11.43 11.93 14.24
C GLU A 231 11.51 12.66 12.90
N PHE A 232 11.38 11.93 11.78
CA PHE A 232 11.33 12.50 10.44
C PHE A 232 10.15 13.48 10.28
N LEU A 233 8.93 13.06 10.62
CA LEU A 233 7.74 13.91 10.49
C LEU A 233 7.87 15.21 11.29
N GLN A 234 8.48 15.15 12.48
CA GLN A 234 8.72 16.32 13.31
C GLN A 234 9.78 17.26 12.76
N ALA A 235 10.84 16.73 12.15
CA ALA A 235 12.00 17.51 11.72
C ALA A 235 11.92 18.00 10.26
N ASP A 236 11.29 17.26 9.36
CA ASP A 236 11.35 17.53 7.93
C ASP A 236 10.53 18.75 7.53
N VAL A 237 11.17 19.70 6.85
CA VAL A 237 10.56 20.99 6.48
C VAL A 237 9.44 20.78 5.46
N LYS A 238 9.63 19.87 4.49
CA LYS A 238 8.66 19.65 3.41
C LYS A 238 7.42 18.92 3.91
N ALA A 239 7.60 17.90 4.75
CA ALA A 239 6.54 17.21 5.48
C ALA A 239 5.70 18.22 6.28
N ASN A 240 6.36 19.21 6.87
CA ASN A 240 5.67 20.26 7.61
C ASN A 240 4.92 21.26 6.73
N SER A 241 5.37 21.51 5.50
CA SER A 241 4.76 22.52 4.61
C SER A 241 3.67 21.96 3.71
N VAL A 242 3.91 20.83 3.02
CA VAL A 242 2.98 20.26 2.03
C VAL A 242 2.28 18.99 2.55
N GLY A 243 2.68 18.49 3.72
CA GLY A 243 2.16 17.25 4.27
C GLY A 243 2.77 16.00 3.64
N VAL A 244 2.48 14.86 4.27
CA VAL A 244 2.95 13.53 3.84
C VAL A 244 1.73 12.63 3.64
N LYS A 245 1.73 11.85 2.57
CA LYS A 245 0.70 10.82 2.31
C LYS A 245 1.16 9.45 2.78
N ARG A 246 2.41 9.10 2.47
CA ARG A 246 2.96 7.77 2.76
C ARG A 246 4.44 7.84 3.08
N ILE A 247 4.85 7.03 4.04
CA ILE A 247 6.26 6.73 4.31
C ILE A 247 6.45 5.22 4.17
N VAL A 248 7.50 4.79 3.47
CA VAL A 248 7.90 3.40 3.38
C VAL A 248 9.22 3.22 4.11
N ILE A 249 9.23 2.28 5.05
CA ILE A 249 10.43 1.84 5.74
C ILE A 249 10.76 0.41 5.33
N PHE A 250 12.04 0.14 5.03
CA PHE A 250 12.54 -1.20 4.73
C PHE A 250 13.46 -1.68 5.83
N TYR A 251 13.43 -2.98 6.10
CA TYR A 251 14.37 -3.60 7.01
C TYR A 251 15.74 -3.74 6.34
N ASP A 252 16.78 -3.21 6.99
CA ASP A 252 18.17 -3.37 6.59
C ASP A 252 18.78 -4.50 7.42
N GLU A 253 19.06 -5.65 6.78
CA GLU A 253 19.63 -6.82 7.44
C GLU A 253 21.03 -6.53 8.04
N GLY A 254 21.82 -5.68 7.39
CA GLY A 254 23.16 -5.31 7.85
C GLY A 254 23.14 -4.46 9.11
N LYS A 255 22.07 -3.66 9.30
CA LYS A 255 21.86 -2.82 10.49
C LYS A 255 20.92 -3.46 11.52
N ALA A 256 20.29 -4.58 11.17
CA ALA A 256 19.21 -5.21 11.93
C ALA A 256 18.11 -4.21 12.38
N ALA A 257 17.74 -3.28 11.49
CA ALA A 257 16.83 -2.19 11.81
C ALA A 257 16.08 -1.69 10.58
N TYR A 258 14.91 -1.10 10.78
CA TYR A 258 14.21 -0.36 9.72
C TYR A 258 14.88 1.00 9.46
N GLY A 259 14.94 1.39 8.19
CA GLY A 259 15.32 2.73 7.75
C GLY A 259 14.19 3.37 6.94
N LEU A 260 14.09 4.71 6.99
CA LEU A 260 13.30 5.43 5.99
C LEU A 260 13.92 5.20 4.63
N HIS A 261 13.09 4.84 3.67
CA HIS A 261 13.52 4.59 2.30
C HIS A 261 12.80 5.50 1.30
N ARG A 262 11.52 5.79 1.56
CA ARG A 262 10.69 6.50 0.61
C ARG A 262 9.63 7.34 1.30
N VAL A 263 9.46 8.57 0.84
CA VAL A 263 8.46 9.52 1.35
C VAL A 263 7.64 10.06 0.17
N GLU A 264 6.34 9.85 0.21
CA GLU A 264 5.37 10.45 -0.72
C GLU A 264 4.71 11.65 -0.05
N TYR A 265 4.91 12.84 -0.62
CA TYR A 265 4.36 14.09 -0.09
C TYR A 265 2.94 14.36 -0.59
N GLY A 266 2.25 15.30 0.07
CA GLY A 266 0.89 15.73 -0.28
C GLY A 266 0.74 16.21 -1.73
N ASP A 267 1.78 16.86 -2.26
CA ASP A 267 1.89 17.39 -3.62
C ASP A 267 2.16 16.32 -4.70
N GLY A 268 2.34 15.06 -4.31
CA GLY A 268 2.65 13.94 -5.21
C GLY A 268 4.14 13.80 -5.53
N HIS A 269 5.02 14.63 -4.95
CA HIS A 269 6.47 14.41 -5.02
C HIS A 269 6.88 13.17 -4.21
N VAL A 270 7.90 12.47 -4.69
CA VAL A 270 8.44 11.29 -4.03
C VAL A 270 9.94 11.45 -3.82
N GLU A 271 10.37 11.30 -2.58
CA GLU A 271 11.78 11.32 -2.21
C GLU A 271 12.23 9.91 -1.80
N HIS A 272 13.42 9.52 -2.28
CA HIS A 272 14.09 8.29 -1.88
C HIS A 272 15.24 8.64 -0.95
N VAL A 273 15.10 8.23 0.31
CA VAL A 273 16.06 8.49 1.39
C VAL A 273 16.92 7.22 1.51
N VAL A 274 18.17 7.27 1.04
CA VAL A 274 19.09 6.12 1.06
C VAL A 274 19.99 6.17 2.29
#